data_AF-A0A838BEK1-F1
#
_entry.id   AF-A0A838BEK1-F1
#
_cell.length_a   1.000
_cell.length_b   1.000
_cell.length_c   1.000
_cell.angle_alpha   90.00
_cell.angle_beta   90.00
_cell.angle_gamma   90.00
#
_symmetry.space_group_name_H-M   'P 1'
#
loop_
_entity.id
_entity.type
_entity.pdbx_description
1 polymer ?
#
loop_
_entity_poly.entity_id
_entity_poly.type
_entity_poly.pdbx_seq_one_letter_code
_entity_poly.pdbx_strand_id
1 'polypeptide(L)'
;MPSDRTEAVNLWPYVGIYILTQVILYLAWLGFGFLVPAPNSVNSAASFVIIFASTFFAYSVFIRRNGRLFNRGEYWRMVLFSTAAALMFSAVCLLVSITIGIAPDVAGIPALAWIIVFVVLAAFGFCLNAVGFSKWFGKVMLKTFSARQIQLDTEPFK
;
A
#
# COMPACT_ATOMS: atom_id res chain seq x y z
N MET A 1 -36.12 -6.48 -8.71
CA MET A 1 -34.66 -6.64 -8.53
C MET A 1 -34.25 -5.80 -7.32
N PRO A 2 -33.94 -6.39 -6.16
CA PRO A 2 -33.43 -5.60 -5.05
C PRO A 2 -31.98 -5.25 -5.39
N SER A 3 -31.70 -3.97 -5.59
CA SER A 3 -30.34 -3.47 -5.64
C SER A 3 -29.76 -3.62 -4.23
N ASP A 4 -28.90 -4.61 -4.02
CA ASP A 4 -28.01 -4.71 -2.86
C ASP A 4 -27.11 -3.46 -2.83
N ARG A 5 -27.67 -2.36 -2.35
CA ARG A 5 -26.93 -1.17 -1.96
C ARG A 5 -26.27 -1.50 -0.62
N THR A 6 -25.23 -2.32 -0.69
CA THR A 6 -24.22 -2.31 0.38
C THR A 6 -23.81 -0.86 0.55
N GLU A 7 -24.08 -0.29 1.72
CA GLU A 7 -23.81 1.11 2.01
C GLU A 7 -22.36 1.43 1.63
N ALA A 8 -22.17 2.54 0.91
CA ALA A 8 -20.85 2.94 0.45
C ALA A 8 -19.97 3.22 1.67
N VAL A 9 -18.97 2.37 1.91
CA VAL A 9 -18.09 2.52 3.07
C VAL A 9 -17.14 3.69 2.83
N ASN A 10 -16.96 4.53 3.84
CA ASN A 10 -15.95 5.58 3.80
C ASN A 10 -14.55 4.95 3.72
N LEU A 11 -13.84 5.18 2.60
CA LEU A 11 -12.54 4.58 2.31
C LEU A 11 -11.36 5.34 2.94
N TRP A 12 -11.56 6.61 3.33
CA TRP A 12 -10.50 7.49 3.83
C TRP A 12 -9.68 6.91 5.00
N PRO A 13 -10.29 6.23 6.00
CA PRO A 13 -9.52 5.62 7.08
C PRO A 13 -8.54 4.56 6.57
N TYR A 14 -8.91 3.79 5.54
CA TYR A 14 -8.07 2.74 4.98
C TYR A 14 -6.95 3.31 4.11
N VAL A 15 -7.21 4.41 3.39
CA VAL A 15 -6.16 5.18 2.69
C VAL A 15 -5.17 5.76 3.70
N GLY A 16 -5.66 6.30 4.83
CA GLY A 16 -4.82 6.77 5.93
C GLY A 16 -3.95 5.66 6.53
N ILE A 17 -4.53 4.46 6.75
CA ILE A 17 -3.77 3.29 7.21
C ILE A 17 -2.69 2.90 6.20
N TYR A 18 -3.03 2.85 4.91
CA TYR A 18 -2.06 2.56 3.84
C TYR A 18 -0.87 3.54 3.90
N ILE A 19 -1.14 4.84 3.99
CA ILE A 19 -0.09 5.87 4.07
C ILE A 19 0.74 5.69 5.34
N LEU A 20 0.10 5.49 6.49
CA LEU A 20 0.79 5.32 7.77
C LEU A 20 1.71 4.10 7.73
N THR A 21 1.24 2.96 7.24
CA THR A 21 2.04 1.74 7.10
C THR A 21 3.20 1.95 6.14
N GLN A 22 2.98 2.63 5.01
CA GLN A 22 4.02 2.98 4.05
C GLN A 22 5.14 3.80 4.72
N VAL A 23 4.77 4.85 5.48
CA VAL A 23 5.73 5.71 6.18
C VAL A 23 6.52 4.91 7.22
N ILE A 24 5.84 4.12 8.06
CA ILE A 24 6.49 3.33 9.11
C ILE A 24 7.48 2.33 8.51
N LEU A 25 7.06 1.59 7.48
CA LEU A 25 7.92 0.60 6.83
C LEU A 25 9.10 1.24 6.09
N TYR A 26 8.89 2.42 5.50
CA TYR A 26 9.98 3.18 4.87
C TYR A 26 11.00 3.67 5.90
N LEU A 27 10.56 4.22 7.03
CA LEU A 27 11.45 4.63 8.12
C LEU A 27 12.21 3.43 8.72
N ALA A 28 11.52 2.29 8.89
CA ALA A 28 12.15 1.05 9.33
C ALA A 28 13.23 0.58 8.33
N TRP A 29 12.95 0.69 7.03
CA TRP A 29 13.91 0.36 5.98
C TRP A 29 15.15 1.29 6.02
N LEU A 30 14.94 2.59 6.16
CA LEU A 30 16.05 3.55 6.33
C LEU A 30 16.90 3.22 7.56
N GLY A 31 16.25 2.95 8.71
CA GLY A 31 16.93 2.54 9.94
C GLY A 31 17.76 1.26 9.76
N PHE A 32 17.20 0.27 9.05
CA PHE A 32 17.92 -0.96 8.71
C PHE A 32 19.15 -0.69 7.81
N GLY A 33 19.03 0.21 6.84
CA GLY A 33 20.12 0.60 5.94
C GLY A 33 21.33 1.23 6.65
N PHE A 34 21.14 1.84 7.83
CA PHE A 34 22.27 2.34 8.64
C PHE A 34 23.06 1.22 9.32
N LEU A 35 22.43 0.07 9.58
CA LEU A 35 23.05 -1.07 10.27
C LEU A 35 23.64 -2.09 9.29
N VAL A 36 23.02 -2.25 8.12
CA VAL A 36 23.40 -3.25 7.14
C VAL A 36 23.52 -2.59 5.76
N PRO A 37 24.74 -2.49 5.19
CA PRO A 37 24.91 -2.02 3.83
C PRO A 37 24.28 -3.03 2.86
N ALA A 38 23.17 -2.64 2.24
CA ALA A 38 22.43 -3.47 1.30
C ALA A 38 22.81 -3.13 -0.15
N PRO A 39 22.93 -4.12 -1.05
CA PRO A 39 23.16 -3.86 -2.48
C PRO A 39 21.95 -3.17 -3.13
N ASN A 40 22.19 -2.47 -4.24
CA ASN A 40 21.16 -1.68 -4.94
C ASN A 40 19.92 -2.50 -5.37
N SER A 41 20.09 -3.80 -5.64
CA SER A 41 18.99 -4.72 -5.95
C SER A 41 18.03 -4.90 -4.76
N VAL A 42 18.58 -4.94 -3.54
CA VAL A 42 17.81 -5.07 -2.29
C VAL A 42 17.08 -3.77 -1.97
N ASN A 43 17.71 -2.61 -2.21
CA ASN A 43 17.04 -1.30 -2.10
C ASN A 43 15.87 -1.17 -3.08
N SER A 44 16.06 -1.67 -4.31
CA SER A 44 14.99 -1.71 -5.30
C SER A 44 13.84 -2.59 -4.83
N ALA A 45 14.13 -3.82 -4.38
CA ALA A 45 13.12 -4.76 -3.90
C ALA A 45 12.37 -4.27 -2.64
N ALA A 46 13.03 -3.53 -1.75
CA ALA A 46 12.39 -3.00 -0.55
C ALA A 46 11.19 -2.10 -0.86
N SER A 47 11.29 -1.27 -1.90
CA SER A 47 10.17 -0.41 -2.32
C SER A 47 8.94 -1.22 -2.72
N PHE A 48 9.14 -2.38 -3.36
CA PHE A 48 8.06 -3.29 -3.74
C PHE A 48 7.41 -3.91 -2.50
N VAL A 49 8.24 -4.39 -1.58
CA VAL A 49 7.79 -5.02 -0.33
C VAL A 49 7.01 -4.03 0.51
N ILE A 50 7.47 -2.78 0.62
CA ILE A 50 6.81 -1.73 1.40
C ILE A 50 5.42 -1.43 0.80
N ILE A 51 5.31 -1.22 -0.52
CA ILE A 51 4.02 -0.97 -1.18
C ILE A 51 3.09 -2.17 -0.97
N PHE A 52 3.58 -3.39 -1.24
CA PHE A 52 2.79 -4.60 -1.11
C PHE A 52 2.31 -4.83 0.34
N ALA A 53 3.20 -4.72 1.32
CA ALA A 53 2.86 -4.86 2.74
C ALA A 53 1.83 -3.80 3.19
N SER A 54 1.97 -2.56 2.71
CA SER A 54 1.01 -1.48 3.00
C SER A 54 -0.38 -1.77 2.42
N THR A 55 -0.46 -2.29 1.19
CA THR A 55 -1.75 -2.73 0.62
C THR A 55 -2.36 -3.87 1.42
N PHE A 56 -1.55 -4.88 1.74
CA PHE A 56 -2.00 -6.07 2.44
C PHE A 56 -2.53 -5.72 3.83
N PHE A 57 -1.81 -4.86 4.56
CA PHE A 57 -2.23 -4.41 5.87
C PHE A 57 -3.53 -3.59 5.81
N ALA A 58 -3.61 -2.59 4.94
CA ALA A 58 -4.83 -1.79 4.77
C ALA A 58 -6.03 -2.66 4.38
N TYR A 59 -5.84 -3.64 3.49
CA TYR A 59 -6.90 -4.55 3.09
C TYR A 59 -7.33 -5.50 4.22
N SER A 60 -6.36 -6.01 4.98
CA SER A 60 -6.63 -6.90 6.12
C SER A 60 -7.49 -6.19 7.17
N VAL A 61 -7.21 -4.89 7.44
CA VAL A 61 -8.00 -4.08 8.36
C VAL A 61 -9.41 -3.83 7.81
N PHE A 62 -9.54 -3.58 6.50
CA PHE A 62 -10.86 -3.45 5.87
C PHE A 62 -11.69 -4.72 6.02
N ILE A 63 -11.13 -5.88 5.67
CA ILE A 63 -11.83 -7.17 5.75
C ILE A 63 -12.20 -7.47 7.20
N ARG A 64 -11.29 -7.25 8.14
CA ARG A 64 -11.53 -7.48 9.57
C ARG A 64 -12.65 -6.59 10.13
N ARG A 65 -12.74 -5.33 9.69
CA ARG A 65 -13.75 -4.39 10.18
C ARG A 65 -15.12 -4.54 9.52
N ASN A 66 -15.16 -4.87 8.23
CA ASN A 66 -16.41 -4.88 7.46
C ASN A 66 -16.92 -6.30 7.14
N GLY A 67 -16.13 -7.34 7.41
CA GLY A 67 -16.50 -8.74 7.16
C GLY A 67 -16.72 -9.07 5.67
N ARG A 68 -16.27 -8.21 4.75
CA ARG A 68 -16.52 -8.34 3.32
C ARG A 68 -15.33 -7.88 2.48
N LEU A 69 -15.37 -8.24 1.20
CA LEU A 69 -14.43 -7.74 0.19
C LEU A 69 -14.87 -6.38 -0.37
N PHE A 70 -13.97 -5.68 -1.04
CA PHE A 70 -14.30 -4.45 -1.75
C PHE A 70 -15.31 -4.67 -2.88
N ASN A 71 -16.24 -3.75 -3.02
CA ASN A 71 -17.05 -3.60 -4.22
C ASN A 71 -16.18 -3.09 -5.38
N ARG A 72 -16.64 -3.26 -6.63
CA ARG A 72 -15.87 -2.85 -7.82
C ARG A 72 -15.47 -1.38 -7.78
N GLY A 73 -16.38 -0.49 -7.36
CA GLY A 73 -16.10 0.94 -7.21
C GLY A 73 -15.14 1.26 -6.07
N GLU A 74 -15.27 0.57 -4.93
CA GLU A 74 -14.38 0.74 -3.76
C GLU A 74 -12.95 0.30 -4.08
N TYR A 75 -12.82 -0.84 -4.76
CA TYR A 75 -11.55 -1.38 -5.22
C TYR A 75 -10.78 -0.38 -6.08
N TRP A 76 -11.39 0.14 -7.15
CA TRP A 76 -10.69 1.07 -8.05
C TRP A 76 -10.36 2.40 -7.37
N ARG A 77 -11.24 2.91 -6.51
CA ARG A 77 -10.94 4.12 -5.71
C ARG A 77 -9.77 3.88 -4.77
N MET A 78 -9.75 2.75 -4.08
CA MET A 78 -8.65 2.40 -3.17
C MET A 78 -7.32 2.27 -3.92
N VAL A 79 -7.31 1.56 -5.06
CA VAL A 79 -6.12 1.43 -5.92
C VAL A 79 -5.62 2.80 -6.38
N LEU A 80 -6.52 3.67 -6.88
CA LEU A 80 -6.15 5.00 -7.36
C LEU A 80 -5.62 5.89 -6.23
N PHE A 81 -6.30 5.95 -5.09
CA PHE A 81 -5.88 6.78 -3.96
C PHE A 81 -4.56 6.29 -3.34
N SER A 82 -4.38 4.98 -3.16
CA SER A 82 -3.10 4.42 -2.69
C SER A 82 -1.95 4.67 -3.67
N THR A 83 -2.21 4.62 -4.99
CA THR A 83 -1.19 4.90 -6.00
C THR A 83 -0.82 6.38 -6.01
N ALA A 84 -1.80 7.28 -5.96
CA ALA A 84 -1.55 8.72 -5.85
C ALA A 84 -0.78 9.05 -4.57
N ALA A 85 -1.15 8.44 -3.44
CA ALA A 85 -0.46 8.62 -2.18
C ALA A 85 1.00 8.12 -2.23
N ALA A 86 1.25 6.96 -2.85
CA ALA A 86 2.60 6.43 -3.03
C ALA A 86 3.46 7.38 -3.89
N LEU A 87 2.90 7.92 -4.98
CA LEU A 87 3.61 8.88 -5.84
C LEU A 87 3.92 10.18 -5.11
N MET A 88 2.96 10.72 -4.37
CA MET A 88 3.17 11.93 -3.56
C MET A 88 4.25 11.67 -2.50
N PHE A 89 4.22 10.51 -1.83
CA PHE A 89 5.24 10.14 -0.86
C PHE A 89 6.63 10.04 -1.51
N SER A 90 6.75 9.38 -2.66
CA SER A 90 8.01 9.30 -3.42
C SER A 90 8.54 10.69 -3.82
N ALA A 91 7.65 11.58 -4.27
CA ALA A 91 8.03 12.96 -4.61
C ALA A 91 8.55 13.72 -3.39
N VAL A 92 7.88 13.59 -2.22
CA VAL A 92 8.34 14.20 -0.97
C VAL A 92 9.69 13.64 -0.54
N CYS A 93 9.89 12.32 -0.59
CA CYS A 93 11.19 11.71 -0.27
C CYS A 93 12.30 12.23 -1.19
N LEU A 94 12.05 12.34 -2.50
CA LEU A 94 13.01 12.88 -3.45
C LEU A 94 13.38 14.33 -3.11
N LEU A 95 12.39 15.18 -2.83
CA LEU A 95 12.63 16.58 -2.42
C LEU A 95 13.47 16.66 -1.15
N VAL A 96 13.14 15.85 -0.14
CA VAL A 96 13.91 15.79 1.11
C VAL A 96 15.34 15.35 0.84
N SER A 97 15.56 14.29 0.04
CA SER A 97 16.89 13.81 -0.32
C SER A 97 17.73 14.87 -1.04
N ILE A 98 17.13 15.68 -1.91
CA ILE A 98 17.80 16.81 -2.57
C ILE A 98 18.20 17.86 -1.53
N THR A 99 17.29 18.25 -0.63
CA THR A 99 17.55 19.31 0.36
C THR A 99 18.65 18.97 1.37
N ILE A 100 18.84 17.68 1.70
CA ILE A 100 19.86 17.23 2.64
C ILE A 100 21.15 16.75 1.96
N GLY A 101 21.26 16.91 0.63
CA GLY A 101 22.49 16.64 -0.13
C GLY A 101 22.86 15.16 -0.28
N ILE A 102 21.92 14.24 -0.07
CA ILE A 102 22.15 12.79 -0.25
C ILE A 102 21.68 12.27 -1.61
N ALA A 103 20.94 13.09 -2.36
CA ALA A 103 20.52 12.72 -3.72
C ALA A 103 21.72 12.76 -4.69
N PRO A 104 21.76 11.88 -5.69
CA PRO A 104 22.70 12.01 -6.81
C PRO A 104 22.49 13.35 -7.53
N ASP A 105 23.50 13.83 -8.26
CA ASP A 105 23.40 15.11 -8.98
C ASP A 105 22.22 15.10 -9.97
N VAL A 106 21.20 15.87 -9.61
CA VAL A 106 19.94 16.00 -10.37
C VAL A 106 19.94 17.22 -11.29
N ALA A 107 20.97 18.08 -11.22
CA ALA A 107 20.99 19.39 -11.88
C ALA A 107 21.02 19.31 -13.42
N GLY A 108 21.37 18.16 -13.99
CA GLY A 108 21.42 17.93 -15.44
C GLY A 108 20.24 17.13 -16.03
N ILE A 109 19.27 16.69 -15.22
CA ILE A 109 18.21 15.80 -15.69
C ILE A 109 17.07 16.64 -16.31
N PRO A 110 16.72 16.45 -17.60
CA PRO A 110 15.67 17.22 -18.24
C PRO A 110 14.30 16.91 -17.63
N ALA A 111 13.40 17.90 -17.60
CA ALA A 111 12.06 17.76 -17.04
C ALA A 111 11.28 16.56 -17.63
N LEU A 112 11.48 16.27 -18.92
CA LEU A 112 10.86 15.11 -19.58
C LEU A 112 11.28 13.77 -18.95
N ALA A 113 12.55 13.62 -18.55
CA ALA A 113 13.02 12.39 -17.92
C ALA A 113 12.34 12.17 -16.56
N TRP A 114 12.11 13.22 -15.78
CA TRP A 114 11.35 13.14 -14.53
C TRP A 114 9.90 12.73 -14.76
N ILE A 115 9.24 13.29 -15.78
CA ILE A 115 7.88 12.90 -16.15
C ILE A 115 7.83 11.40 -16.49
N ILE A 116 8.78 10.90 -17.28
CA ILE A 116 8.86 9.48 -17.63
C ILE A 116 9.03 8.62 -16.37
N VAL A 117 9.93 9.03 -15.45
CA VAL A 117 10.13 8.32 -14.17
C VAL A 117 8.83 8.26 -13.37
N PHE A 118 8.12 9.38 -13.21
CA PHE A 118 6.84 9.40 -12.49
C PHE A 118 5.76 8.56 -13.17
N VAL A 119 5.70 8.53 -14.49
CA VAL A 119 4.76 7.68 -15.24
C VAL A 119 5.08 6.20 -15.01
N VAL A 120 6.35 5.81 -15.07
CA VAL A 120 6.77 4.43 -14.81
C VAL A 120 6.47 4.04 -13.37
N LEU A 121 6.80 4.89 -12.39
CA LEU A 121 6.46 4.67 -10.98
C LEU A 121 4.95 4.58 -10.75
N ALA A 122 4.16 5.40 -11.45
CA ALA A 122 2.70 5.41 -11.34
C ALA A 122 2.11 4.11 -11.87
N ALA A 123 2.51 3.69 -13.08
CA ALA A 123 2.08 2.44 -13.68
C ALA A 123 2.48 1.25 -12.81
N PHE A 124 3.71 1.26 -12.32
CA PHE A 124 4.25 0.21 -11.47
C PHE A 124 3.50 0.12 -10.12
N GLY A 125 3.35 1.23 -9.42
CA GLY A 125 2.60 1.32 -8.17
C GLY A 125 1.12 0.97 -8.35
N PHE A 126 0.51 1.35 -9.47
CA PHE A 126 -0.85 0.99 -9.82
C PHE A 126 -1.02 -0.53 -9.96
N CYS A 127 -0.12 -1.19 -10.70
CA CYS A 127 -0.14 -2.64 -10.85
C CYS A 127 0.04 -3.35 -9.50
N LEU A 128 0.99 -2.91 -8.68
CA LEU A 128 1.17 -3.48 -7.34
C LEU A 128 -0.06 -3.30 -6.45
N ASN A 129 -0.64 -2.10 -6.43
CA ASN A 129 -1.84 -1.82 -5.65
C ASN A 129 -3.04 -2.65 -6.12
N ALA A 130 -3.21 -2.78 -7.44
CA ALA A 130 -4.26 -3.62 -8.02
C ALA A 130 -4.09 -5.10 -7.62
N VAL A 131 -2.87 -5.63 -7.69
CA VAL A 131 -2.58 -7.02 -7.29
C VAL A 131 -2.77 -7.20 -5.78
N GLY A 132 -2.27 -6.27 -4.96
CA GLY A 132 -2.37 -6.32 -3.50
C GLY A 132 -3.81 -6.29 -2.98
N PHE A 133 -4.69 -5.49 -3.61
CA PHE A 133 -6.12 -5.44 -3.29
C PHE A 133 -6.95 -6.50 -4.02
N SER A 134 -6.33 -7.45 -4.72
CA SER A 134 -7.06 -8.42 -5.53
C SER A 134 -8.00 -9.30 -4.71
N LYS A 135 -9.07 -9.76 -5.36
CA LYS A 135 -10.07 -10.65 -4.74
C LYS A 135 -9.46 -11.97 -4.27
N TRP A 136 -8.37 -12.43 -4.91
CA TRP A 136 -7.71 -13.66 -4.52
C TRP A 136 -7.15 -13.58 -3.10
N PHE A 137 -6.33 -12.56 -2.79
CA PHE A 137 -5.82 -12.31 -1.45
C PHE A 137 -6.94 -12.04 -0.44
N GLY A 138 -7.94 -11.26 -0.85
CA GLY A 138 -9.06 -10.92 0.03
C GLY A 138 -9.87 -12.15 0.46
N LYS A 139 -10.15 -13.10 -0.45
CA LYS A 139 -10.86 -14.34 -0.11
C LYS A 139 -10.09 -15.19 0.90
N VAL A 140 -8.77 -15.27 0.74
CA VAL A 140 -7.90 -16.00 1.68
C VAL A 140 -7.99 -15.35 3.06
N MET A 141 -7.82 -14.02 3.16
CA MET A 141 -7.92 -13.29 4.42
C MET A 141 -9.30 -13.42 5.07
N LEU A 142 -10.37 -13.28 4.29
CA LEU A 142 -11.74 -13.38 4.80
C LEU A 142 -12.02 -14.75 5.41
N LYS A 143 -11.59 -15.83 4.74
CA LYS A 143 -11.73 -17.20 5.25
C LYS A 143 -10.98 -17.40 6.57
N THR A 144 -9.77 -16.84 6.67
CA THR A 144 -8.96 -16.94 7.89
C THR A 144 -9.59 -16.17 9.05
N PHE A 145 -10.11 -14.97 8.81
CA PHE A 145 -10.77 -14.18 9.85
C PHE A 145 -12.10 -14.79 10.28
N SER A 146 -12.92 -15.31 9.35
CA SER A 146 -14.17 -15.99 9.71
C SER A 146 -13.91 -17.25 10.53
N ALA A 147 -12.90 -18.04 10.17
CA ALA A 147 -12.53 -19.23 10.93
C ALA A 147 -12.07 -18.90 12.36
N ARG A 148 -11.27 -17.84 12.53
CA ARG A 148 -10.85 -17.36 13.86
C ARG A 148 -12.02 -16.86 14.69
N GLN A 149 -12.97 -16.15 14.07
CA GLN A 149 -14.12 -15.64 14.80
C GLN A 149 -15.02 -16.77 15.31
N ILE A 150 -15.28 -17.78 14.48
CA ILE A 150 -16.02 -18.99 14.89
C ILE A 150 -15.32 -19.69 16.05
N GLN A 151 -13.98 -19.80 16.03
CA GLN A 151 -13.22 -20.39 17.14
C GLN A 151 -13.41 -19.62 18.45
N LEU A 152 -13.20 -18.30 18.42
CA LEU A 152 -13.37 -17.43 19.59
C LEU A 152 -14.80 -17.45 20.15
N ASP A 153 -15.80 -17.53 19.27
CA ASP A 153 -17.21 -17.63 19.68
C ASP A 153 -17.54 -18.99 20.31
N THR A 154 -16.79 -20.06 19.99
CA THR A 154 -17.01 -21.40 20.58
C THR A 154 -16.20 -21.69 21.84
N GLU A 155 -15.12 -20.94 22.11
CA GLU A 155 -14.31 -21.07 23.33
C GLU A 155 -15.08 -20.83 24.64
N PRO A 156 -16.00 -19.84 24.78
CA PRO A 156 -16.74 -19.63 26.03
C PRO A 156 -17.84 -20.67 26.30
N PHE A 157 -18.09 -21.59 25.36
CA PHE A 157 -19.10 -22.65 25.49
C PHE A 157 -18.49 -24.05 25.62
N LYS A 158 -17.16 -24.14 25.81
CA LYS A 158 -16.44 -25.35 26.20
C LYS A 158 -16.02 -25.27 27.66
#